data_AF-A0A6N3I8N0-F1
#
_entry.id   AF-A0A6N3I8N0-F1
#
_cell.length_a   1.000
_cell.length_b   1.000
_cell.length_c   1.000
_cell.angle_alpha   90.00
_cell.angle_beta   90.00
_cell.angle_gamma   90.00
#
_symmetry.space_group_name_H-M   'P 1'
#
loop_
_entity.id
_entity.type
_entity.pdbx_description
1 polymer ?
#
loop_
_entity_poly.entity_id
_entity_poly.type
_entity_poly.pdbx_seq_one_letter_code
_entity_poly.pdbx_strand_id
1 'polypeptide(L)'
;MMKKLYIWLACLGVLCLAACDSGSKEEAPASSAKTEQAQPAPAAEASVVEDAGNAPKELGPPPTKEQVDAADALVAFYNAAASTLANPYYSQADVMMGNVRYYLHEWMLAPRPDGGDGKPLAARLAAPQGMFSEDESRAMAQWVEDMRQSLDSMRADYRSLERYVKDQSIRDDGVKGKALAASIEKNYERFSAARSGYMGTVEARAASVEEVLLYGHPLKRQILEARKVFGLFSRTAGLLMAQKPDREALKQVVTKLDASLADAGRPPFPASPDVERSYREFLKQAAGFKDALVKGLDEGFYNPVREDLNNAAVGSRQSYNAFVREANPE
;
A
#
# COMPACT_ATOMS: atom_id res chain seq x y z
N MET A 1 28.03 15.29 7.07
CA MET A 1 27.65 13.92 6.68
C MET A 1 26.15 13.91 6.45
N MET A 2 25.69 13.71 5.21
CA MET A 2 24.28 13.53 4.93
C MET A 2 23.84 12.19 5.56
N LYS A 3 22.80 12.22 6.39
CA LYS A 3 22.17 10.99 6.90
C LYS A 3 21.53 10.30 5.72
N LYS A 4 21.84 9.02 5.51
CA LYS A 4 21.26 8.23 4.42
C LYS A 4 19.81 7.89 4.77
N LEU A 5 18.91 8.17 3.84
CA LEU A 5 17.47 7.92 3.89
C LEU A 5 17.17 6.47 3.46
N TYR A 6 17.03 5.53 4.40
CA TYR A 6 16.83 4.11 4.06
C TYR A 6 15.38 3.63 4.01
N ILE A 7 14.40 4.54 4.12
CA ILE A 7 12.98 4.17 4.11
C ILE A 7 12.51 3.97 2.67
N TRP A 8 12.84 2.81 2.12
CA TRP A 8 12.21 2.27 0.94
C TRP A 8 10.80 1.81 1.31
N LEU A 9 9.77 2.50 0.84
CA LEU A 9 8.39 2.04 0.95
C LEU A 9 8.15 0.94 -0.10
N ALA A 10 8.83 -0.20 0.09
CA ALA A 10 8.82 -1.33 -0.82
C ALA A 10 7.49 -2.10 -0.78
N CYS A 11 6.74 -2.04 0.33
CA CYS A 11 5.52 -2.82 0.53
C CYS A 11 4.35 -2.01 1.09
N LEU A 12 3.91 -1.02 0.32
CA LEU A 12 2.47 -0.99 0.09
C LEU A 12 2.19 -2.07 -0.92
N GLY A 13 1.60 -3.16 -0.41
CA GLY A 13 1.18 -4.29 -1.20
C GLY A 13 0.47 -3.79 -2.45
N VAL A 14 0.67 -4.50 -3.55
CA VAL A 14 -0.07 -4.28 -4.78
C VAL A 14 -1.54 -4.14 -4.40
N LEU A 15 -2.07 -2.92 -4.52
CA LEU A 15 -3.50 -2.65 -4.48
C LEU A 15 -4.06 -3.42 -5.68
N CYS A 16 -4.32 -4.70 -5.54
CA CYS A 16 -5.08 -5.47 -6.53
C CYS A 16 -6.55 -5.26 -6.20
N LEU A 17 -7.08 -4.06 -6.48
CA LEU A 17 -8.51 -3.77 -6.36
C LEU A 17 -9.36 -4.51 -7.42
N ALA A 18 -8.84 -5.54 -8.10
CA ALA A 18 -9.48 -6.15 -9.25
C ALA A 18 -10.79 -6.91 -8.88
N ALA A 19 -11.87 -6.45 -9.51
CA ALA A 19 -13.18 -7.07 -9.74
C ALA A 19 -14.05 -7.43 -8.51
N CYS A 20 -15.01 -6.54 -8.24
CA CYS A 20 -16.35 -6.92 -7.79
C CYS A 20 -17.38 -6.29 -8.74
N ASP A 21 -18.42 -7.08 -9.01
CA ASP A 21 -19.43 -6.97 -10.06
C ASP A 21 -20.27 -5.67 -10.05
N SER A 22 -20.77 -5.37 -11.25
CA SER A 22 -21.45 -4.18 -11.74
C SER A 22 -22.83 -3.91 -11.12
N GLY A 23 -23.01 -2.68 -10.63
CA GLY A 23 -24.31 -2.10 -10.27
C GLY A 23 -24.61 -0.88 -11.15
N SER A 24 -25.67 -1.00 -11.93
CA SER A 24 -26.26 -0.12 -12.94
C SER A 24 -26.15 1.41 -12.74
N LYS A 25 -26.03 2.11 -13.88
CA LYS A 25 -26.02 3.56 -14.06
C LYS A 25 -27.18 4.30 -13.38
N GLU A 26 -26.79 5.38 -12.72
CA GLU A 26 -27.44 6.68 -12.47
C GLU A 26 -28.79 7.01 -13.10
N GLU A 27 -29.60 7.72 -12.30
CA GLU A 27 -30.29 8.94 -12.77
C GLU A 27 -30.01 10.10 -11.79
N ALA A 28 -29.47 11.19 -12.33
CA ALA A 28 -29.36 12.49 -11.67
C ALA A 28 -30.61 13.35 -11.95
N PRO A 29 -30.83 14.41 -11.15
CA PRO A 29 -31.33 15.65 -11.76
C PRO A 29 -30.54 16.90 -11.36
N ALA A 30 -30.13 17.60 -12.42
CA ALA A 30 -30.24 19.03 -12.71
C ALA A 30 -29.79 20.11 -11.69
N SER A 31 -28.82 20.87 -12.21
CA SER A 31 -28.30 22.21 -11.86
C SER A 31 -29.33 23.33 -11.59
N SER A 32 -28.94 24.30 -10.75
CA SER A 32 -29.15 25.73 -11.05
C SER A 32 -28.20 26.67 -10.29
N ALA A 33 -27.29 27.29 -11.04
CA ALA A 33 -26.68 28.64 -11.01
C ALA A 33 -26.60 29.49 -9.72
N LYS A 34 -25.44 30.14 -9.47
CA LYS A 34 -25.21 31.56 -9.82
C LYS A 34 -23.76 32.03 -9.62
N THR A 35 -23.30 32.86 -10.56
CA THR A 35 -22.03 33.58 -10.68
C THR A 35 -22.05 34.89 -9.91
N GLU A 36 -20.94 35.32 -9.28
CA GLU A 36 -20.62 36.75 -9.12
C GLU A 36 -19.08 37.00 -9.05
N GLN A 37 -18.59 37.79 -10.00
CA GLN A 37 -17.29 38.50 -10.10
C GLN A 37 -17.40 39.86 -9.37
N ALA A 38 -16.38 40.64 -8.93
CA ALA A 38 -14.91 40.61 -8.89
C ALA A 38 -14.36 41.81 -8.06
N GLN A 39 -13.15 41.65 -7.48
CA GLN A 39 -11.97 42.58 -7.37
C GLN A 39 -12.06 44.00 -6.70
N PRO A 40 -10.93 44.70 -6.35
CA PRO A 40 -9.48 44.34 -6.23
C PRO A 40 -8.75 44.86 -4.94
N ALA A 41 -7.42 44.63 -4.90
CA ALA A 41 -6.40 44.84 -3.85
C ALA A 41 -6.12 46.31 -3.38
N PRO A 42 -5.18 46.51 -2.43
CA PRO A 42 -3.83 46.89 -2.87
C PRO A 42 -2.66 46.26 -2.09
N ALA A 43 -1.50 46.34 -2.76
CA ALA A 43 -0.17 45.89 -2.36
C ALA A 43 0.47 46.73 -1.24
N ALA A 44 1.39 46.10 -0.50
CA ALA A 44 2.52 46.77 0.13
C ALA A 44 3.72 45.80 0.15
N GLU A 45 4.74 46.14 -0.63
CA GLU A 45 6.09 45.61 -0.52
C GLU A 45 6.77 46.12 0.76
N ALA A 46 7.46 45.24 1.49
CA ALA A 46 8.68 45.59 2.22
C ALA A 46 9.46 44.32 2.57
N SER A 47 10.67 44.27 2.04
CA SER A 47 11.71 43.27 2.17
C SER A 47 12.18 43.04 3.62
N VAL A 48 12.44 41.79 4.00
CA VAL A 48 13.59 41.41 4.85
C VAL A 48 14.09 40.03 4.40
N VAL A 49 15.36 39.99 4.01
CA VAL A 49 16.16 38.79 3.76
C VAL A 49 16.58 38.19 5.12
N GLU A 50 16.72 36.87 5.15
CA GLU A 50 17.22 36.01 6.25
C GLU A 50 16.17 35.38 7.17
N ASP A 51 15.69 34.19 6.78
CA ASP A 51 15.82 33.01 7.66
C ASP A 51 15.99 31.76 6.79
N ALA A 52 17.25 31.44 6.51
CA ALA A 52 17.61 30.15 5.96
C ALA A 52 17.44 29.09 7.06
N GLY A 53 16.44 28.22 6.88
CA GLY A 53 16.44 26.92 7.53
C GLY A 53 15.77 26.87 8.89
N ASN A 54 14.45 27.08 8.92
CA ASN A 54 13.65 26.60 10.03
C ASN A 54 13.42 25.07 9.87
N ALA A 55 14.48 24.30 10.05
CA ALA A 55 14.37 22.88 10.37
C ALA A 55 13.57 22.79 11.68
N PRO A 56 12.63 21.83 11.83
CA PRO A 56 11.89 21.67 13.08
C PRO A 56 12.87 21.61 14.26
N LYS A 57 12.73 22.53 15.24
CA LYS A 57 13.52 22.48 16.47
C LYS A 57 13.23 21.15 17.17
N GLU A 58 14.19 20.23 17.09
CA GLU A 58 14.16 18.98 17.86
C GLU A 58 14.19 19.34 19.35
N LEU A 59 13.19 18.88 20.11
CA LEU A 59 12.98 19.26 21.52
C LEU A 59 13.69 18.33 22.52
N GLY A 60 14.64 17.51 22.07
CA GLY A 60 15.32 16.51 22.92
C GLY A 60 16.82 16.38 22.63
N PRO A 61 17.55 15.56 23.41
CA PRO A 61 18.91 15.19 23.05
C PRO A 61 18.92 14.32 21.77
N PRO A 62 20.01 14.34 20.98
CA PRO A 62 20.14 13.44 19.85
C PRO A 62 20.15 11.98 20.31
N PRO A 63 19.61 11.05 19.49
CA PRO A 63 19.62 9.63 19.82
C PRO A 63 21.06 9.09 19.89
N THR A 64 21.25 8.09 20.75
CA THR A 64 22.53 7.39 20.86
C THR A 64 22.79 6.55 19.60
N LYS A 65 24.05 6.20 19.36
CA LYS A 65 24.42 5.32 18.24
C LYS A 65 23.68 3.97 18.31
N GLU A 66 23.57 3.38 19.49
CA GLU A 66 22.85 2.12 19.71
C GLU A 66 21.36 2.23 19.32
N GLN A 67 20.72 3.38 19.62
CA GLN A 67 19.33 3.63 19.22
C GLN A 67 19.19 3.74 17.70
N VAL A 68 20.14 4.38 17.03
CA VAL A 68 20.16 4.49 15.56
C VAL A 68 20.41 3.13 14.92
N ASP A 69 21.41 2.38 15.37
CA ASP A 69 21.75 1.05 14.84
C ASP A 69 20.57 0.06 15.02
N ALA A 70 19.87 0.12 16.16
CA ALA A 70 18.67 -0.69 16.39
C ALA A 70 17.50 -0.28 15.48
N ALA A 71 17.32 1.02 15.24
CA ALA A 71 16.29 1.54 14.34
C ALA A 71 16.57 1.15 12.88
N ASP A 72 17.82 1.23 12.44
CA ASP A 72 18.25 0.80 11.11
C ASP A 72 18.03 -0.71 10.91
N ALA A 73 18.38 -1.54 11.90
CA ALA A 73 18.15 -2.98 11.85
C ALA A 73 16.67 -3.34 11.69
N LEU A 74 15.79 -2.58 12.34
CA LEU A 74 14.34 -2.77 12.25
C LEU A 74 13.78 -2.37 10.87
N VAL A 75 14.24 -1.26 10.30
CA VAL A 75 13.86 -0.86 8.93
C VAL A 75 14.40 -1.86 7.91
N ALA A 76 15.62 -2.36 8.09
CA ALA A 76 16.20 -3.41 7.25
C ALA A 76 15.35 -4.70 7.30
N PHE A 77 14.91 -5.10 8.50
CA PHE A 77 14.01 -6.24 8.66
C PHE A 77 12.66 -6.00 7.96
N TYR A 78 12.04 -4.83 8.13
CA TYR A 78 10.82 -4.46 7.41
C TYR A 78 10.99 -4.60 5.89
N ASN A 79 12.07 -4.04 5.32
CA ASN A 79 12.36 -4.12 3.89
C ASN A 79 12.59 -5.56 3.41
N ALA A 80 13.29 -6.37 4.20
CA ALA A 80 13.52 -7.78 3.88
C ALA A 80 12.22 -8.59 3.92
N ALA A 81 11.36 -8.35 4.90
CA ALA A 81 10.08 -9.02 5.05
C ALA A 81 9.11 -8.63 3.92
N ALA A 82 9.02 -7.34 3.62
CA ALA A 82 8.36 -6.76 2.47
C ALA A 82 8.78 -7.47 1.16
N SER A 83 10.08 -7.46 0.85
CA SER A 83 10.61 -8.11 -0.35
C SER A 83 10.36 -9.62 -0.36
N THR A 84 10.35 -10.27 0.80
CA THR A 84 10.08 -11.70 0.92
C THR A 84 8.62 -12.01 0.60
N LEU A 85 7.67 -11.22 1.09
CA LEU A 85 6.24 -11.38 0.79
C LEU A 85 5.85 -10.96 -0.64
N ALA A 86 6.69 -10.16 -1.30
CA ALA A 86 6.56 -9.88 -2.73
C ALA A 86 7.09 -11.02 -3.63
N ASN A 87 7.73 -12.05 -3.06
CA ASN A 87 8.25 -13.17 -3.83
C ASN A 87 7.11 -13.92 -4.58
N PRO A 88 7.37 -14.47 -5.78
CA PRO A 88 6.41 -15.27 -6.54
C PRO A 88 5.68 -16.33 -5.71
N TYR A 89 6.36 -16.95 -4.76
CA TYR A 89 5.78 -17.90 -3.80
C TYR A 89 4.55 -17.32 -3.08
N TYR A 90 4.57 -16.09 -2.59
CA TYR A 90 3.43 -15.52 -1.87
C TYR A 90 2.41 -14.89 -2.81
N SER A 91 2.84 -14.33 -3.95
CA SER A 91 1.94 -13.72 -4.95
C SER A 91 1.04 -14.74 -5.67
N GLN A 92 1.39 -16.03 -5.65
CA GLN A 92 0.59 -17.08 -6.28
C GLN A 92 -0.85 -17.16 -5.73
N ALA A 93 -1.08 -16.72 -4.48
CA ALA A 93 -2.42 -16.68 -3.89
C ALA A 93 -3.34 -15.74 -4.69
N ASP A 94 -2.83 -14.55 -5.00
CA ASP A 94 -3.54 -13.53 -5.77
C ASP A 94 -3.79 -14.04 -7.21
N VAL A 95 -2.80 -14.70 -7.83
CA VAL A 95 -2.92 -15.29 -9.17
C VAL A 95 -3.96 -16.41 -9.20
N MET A 96 -3.93 -17.36 -8.26
CA MET A 96 -4.93 -18.43 -8.17
C MET A 96 -6.34 -17.86 -7.99
N MET A 97 -6.50 -16.84 -7.13
CA MET A 97 -7.80 -16.20 -6.94
C MET A 97 -8.29 -15.51 -8.22
N GLY A 98 -7.41 -14.81 -8.93
CA GLY A 98 -7.73 -14.21 -10.23
C GLY A 98 -8.19 -15.25 -11.25
N ASN A 99 -7.47 -16.36 -11.36
CA ASN A 99 -7.82 -17.46 -12.27
C ASN A 99 -9.15 -18.13 -11.90
N VAL A 100 -9.43 -18.31 -10.60
CA VAL A 100 -10.70 -18.88 -10.12
C VAL A 100 -11.87 -17.95 -10.43
N ARG A 101 -11.71 -16.63 -10.26
CA ARG A 101 -12.73 -15.66 -10.65
C ARG A 101 -13.01 -15.75 -12.14
N TYR A 102 -11.96 -15.78 -12.97
CA TYR A 102 -12.11 -15.96 -14.41
C TYR A 102 -12.83 -17.26 -14.77
N TYR A 103 -12.47 -18.38 -14.13
CA TYR A 103 -13.16 -19.66 -14.30
C TYR A 103 -14.66 -19.58 -14.00
N LEU A 104 -15.07 -18.86 -12.94
CA LEU A 104 -16.49 -18.73 -12.60
C LEU A 104 -17.30 -17.97 -13.66
N HIS A 105 -16.65 -17.15 -14.49
CA HIS A 105 -17.28 -16.42 -15.60
C HIS A 105 -17.20 -17.20 -16.92
N GLU A 106 -16.01 -17.67 -17.28
CA GLU A 106 -15.70 -18.17 -18.62
C GLU A 106 -15.59 -19.70 -18.69
N TRP A 107 -15.69 -20.39 -17.55
CA TRP A 107 -15.53 -21.85 -17.43
C TRP A 107 -14.17 -22.38 -17.92
N MET A 108 -13.21 -21.48 -18.09
CA MET A 108 -11.84 -21.76 -18.46
C MET A 108 -10.93 -21.51 -17.26
N LEU A 109 -10.16 -22.52 -16.87
CA LEU A 109 -9.20 -22.40 -15.79
C LEU A 109 -7.78 -22.36 -16.35
N ALA A 110 -7.08 -21.26 -16.09
CA ALA A 110 -5.66 -21.15 -16.42
C ALA A 110 -4.82 -22.15 -15.59
N PRO A 111 -3.63 -22.55 -16.04
CA PRO A 111 -2.74 -23.40 -15.26
C PRO A 111 -2.41 -22.77 -13.91
N ARG A 112 -2.27 -23.60 -12.88
CA ARG A 112 -1.80 -23.17 -11.57
C ARG A 112 -0.40 -22.55 -11.69
N PRO A 113 -0.14 -21.41 -11.00
CA PRO A 113 1.20 -20.82 -10.95
C PRO A 113 2.22 -21.77 -10.31
N ASP A 114 3.47 -21.68 -10.78
CA ASP A 114 4.58 -22.42 -10.17
C ASP A 114 4.90 -21.88 -8.79
N GLY A 115 5.02 -22.82 -7.85
CA GLY A 115 4.92 -22.51 -6.45
C GLY A 115 6.24 -22.37 -5.72
N GLY A 116 7.32 -23.01 -6.15
CA GLY A 116 8.58 -23.10 -5.40
C GLY A 116 8.43 -23.68 -3.96
N ASP A 117 9.54 -23.69 -3.21
CA ASP A 117 9.55 -24.02 -1.78
C ASP A 117 9.49 -22.75 -0.92
N GLY A 118 8.50 -22.68 -0.04
CA GLY A 118 8.27 -21.54 0.86
C GLY A 118 9.09 -21.59 2.14
N LYS A 119 9.66 -22.74 2.50
CA LYS A 119 10.46 -22.89 3.74
C LYS A 119 11.60 -21.87 3.88
N PRO A 120 12.47 -21.64 2.87
CA PRO A 120 13.53 -20.65 3.00
C PRO A 120 12.99 -19.22 3.12
N LEU A 121 11.80 -18.94 2.58
CA LEU A 121 11.17 -17.63 2.67
C LEU A 121 10.54 -17.42 4.05
N ALA A 122 9.86 -18.44 4.60
CA ALA A 122 9.31 -18.41 5.95
C ALA A 122 10.40 -18.12 7.00
N ALA A 123 11.60 -18.70 6.86
CA ALA A 123 12.72 -18.43 7.74
C ALA A 123 13.16 -16.95 7.72
N ARG A 124 13.05 -16.26 6.58
CA ARG A 124 13.37 -14.82 6.45
C ARG A 124 12.32 -13.92 7.11
N LEU A 125 11.13 -14.45 7.38
CA LEU A 125 10.03 -13.74 8.05
C LEU A 125 10.05 -13.92 9.58
N ALA A 126 10.95 -14.75 10.12
CA ALA A 126 11.05 -14.97 11.55
C ALA A 126 11.47 -13.68 12.27
N ALA A 127 10.77 -13.35 13.35
CA ALA A 127 11.06 -12.17 14.17
C ALA A 127 12.46 -12.30 14.82
N PRO A 128 13.37 -11.32 14.64
CA PRO A 128 14.65 -11.31 15.32
C PRO A 128 14.49 -11.14 16.83
N GLN A 129 15.36 -11.80 17.61
CA GLN A 129 15.32 -11.73 19.06
C GLN A 129 15.48 -10.30 19.57
N GLY A 130 14.59 -9.87 20.47
CA GLY A 130 14.63 -8.54 21.09
C GLY A 130 14.13 -7.39 20.21
N MET A 131 13.81 -7.63 18.92
CA MET A 131 13.29 -6.61 18.02
C MET A 131 11.79 -6.35 18.24
N PHE A 132 11.06 -7.42 18.55
CA PHE A 132 9.62 -7.44 18.81
C PHE A 132 9.36 -7.96 20.23
N SER A 133 8.20 -7.63 20.80
CA SER A 133 7.73 -8.26 22.03
C SER A 133 7.46 -9.77 21.82
N GLU A 134 7.35 -10.52 22.91
CA GLU A 134 7.04 -11.95 22.82
C GLU A 134 5.68 -12.22 22.18
N ASP A 135 4.69 -11.37 22.47
CA ASP A 135 3.34 -11.46 21.89
C ASP A 135 3.37 -11.19 20.38
N GLU A 136 4.06 -10.13 19.95
CA GLU A 136 4.25 -9.81 18.53
C GLU A 136 5.02 -10.91 17.80
N SER A 137 6.06 -11.48 18.42
CA SER A 137 6.87 -12.53 17.82
C SER A 137 6.06 -13.81 17.62
N ARG A 138 5.26 -14.21 18.62
CA ARG A 138 4.34 -15.35 18.53
C ARG A 138 3.27 -15.11 17.47
N ALA A 139 2.74 -13.89 17.42
CA ALA A 139 1.80 -13.49 16.40
C ALA A 139 2.42 -13.63 15.00
N MET A 140 3.54 -12.96 14.75
CA MET A 140 4.21 -13.04 13.44
C MET A 140 4.49 -14.49 13.00
N ALA A 141 4.93 -15.36 13.92
CA ALA A 141 5.12 -16.78 13.61
C ALA A 141 3.82 -17.49 13.20
N GLN A 142 2.72 -17.23 13.92
CA GLN A 142 1.41 -17.80 13.60
C GLN A 142 0.90 -17.28 12.25
N TRP A 143 1.10 -16.01 11.91
CA TRP A 143 0.63 -15.46 10.63
C TRP A 143 1.42 -16.06 9.46
N VAL A 144 2.73 -16.33 9.63
CA VAL A 144 3.54 -17.05 8.64
C VAL A 144 3.03 -18.47 8.42
N GLU A 145 2.64 -19.15 9.49
CA GLU A 145 2.07 -20.49 9.42
C GLU A 145 0.68 -20.49 8.76
N ASP A 146 -0.18 -19.53 9.10
CA ASP A 146 -1.50 -19.37 8.49
C ASP A 146 -1.40 -19.09 6.99
N MET A 147 -0.44 -18.25 6.56
CA MET A 147 -0.14 -18.03 5.14
C MET A 147 0.28 -19.34 4.45
N ARG A 148 1.15 -20.14 5.08
CA ARG A 148 1.60 -21.41 4.53
C ARG A 148 0.46 -22.40 4.38
N GLN A 149 -0.32 -22.62 5.44
CA GLN A 149 -1.45 -23.57 5.44
C GLN A 149 -2.54 -23.17 4.43
N SER A 150 -2.83 -21.88 4.35
CA SER A 150 -3.81 -21.34 3.38
C SER A 150 -3.33 -21.57 1.95
N LEU A 151 -2.05 -21.28 1.64
CA LEU A 151 -1.48 -21.55 0.32
C LEU A 151 -1.50 -23.04 -0.05
N ASP A 152 -1.13 -23.92 0.88
CA ASP A 152 -1.14 -25.37 0.65
C ASP A 152 -2.56 -25.88 0.36
N SER A 153 -3.56 -25.36 1.09
CA SER A 153 -4.98 -25.67 0.88
C SER A 153 -5.48 -25.16 -0.48
N MET A 154 -5.20 -23.90 -0.81
CA MET A 154 -5.53 -23.33 -2.11
C MET A 154 -4.93 -24.15 -3.25
N ARG A 155 -3.65 -24.55 -3.15
CA ARG A 155 -2.98 -25.38 -4.16
C ARG A 155 -3.59 -26.78 -4.29
N ALA A 156 -4.14 -27.34 -3.23
CA ALA A 156 -4.81 -28.64 -3.26
C ALA A 156 -6.19 -28.52 -3.93
N ASP A 157 -6.98 -27.51 -3.56
CA ASP A 157 -8.28 -27.25 -4.15
C ASP A 157 -8.17 -26.86 -5.63
N TYR A 158 -7.18 -26.02 -5.98
CA TYR A 158 -6.92 -25.64 -7.37
C TYR A 158 -6.54 -26.85 -8.22
N ARG A 159 -5.70 -27.77 -7.72
CA ARG A 159 -5.42 -29.03 -8.42
C ARG A 159 -6.66 -29.89 -8.62
N SER A 160 -7.57 -29.88 -7.65
CA SER A 160 -8.82 -30.62 -7.75
C SER A 160 -9.75 -29.98 -8.79
N LEU A 161 -9.76 -28.65 -8.87
CA LEU A 161 -10.50 -27.90 -9.89
C LEU A 161 -9.91 -28.12 -11.29
N GLU A 162 -8.58 -28.08 -11.44
CA GLU A 162 -7.91 -28.40 -12.71
C GLU A 162 -8.27 -29.79 -13.23
N ARG A 163 -8.30 -30.80 -12.35
CA ARG A 163 -8.72 -32.16 -12.74
C ARG A 163 -10.18 -32.20 -13.14
N TYR A 164 -11.05 -31.52 -12.38
CA TYR A 164 -12.47 -31.46 -12.66
C TYR A 164 -12.76 -30.84 -14.04
N VAL A 165 -12.17 -29.69 -14.33
CA VAL A 165 -12.38 -28.96 -15.60
C VAL A 165 -11.83 -29.73 -16.81
N LYS A 166 -10.77 -30.52 -16.63
CA LYS A 166 -10.17 -31.32 -17.71
C LYS A 166 -10.87 -32.67 -17.94
N ASP A 167 -11.74 -33.08 -17.03
CA ASP A 167 -12.40 -34.39 -17.11
C ASP A 167 -13.58 -34.34 -18.09
N GLN A 168 -13.31 -34.75 -19.33
CA GLN A 168 -14.32 -34.81 -20.40
C GLN A 168 -15.41 -35.86 -20.16
N SER A 169 -15.26 -36.73 -19.16
CA SER A 169 -16.28 -37.73 -18.82
C SER A 169 -17.38 -37.20 -17.91
N ILE A 170 -17.17 -36.02 -17.30
CA ILE A 170 -18.13 -35.40 -16.40
C ILE A 170 -19.07 -34.50 -17.19
N ARG A 171 -20.37 -34.66 -16.97
CA ARG A 171 -21.36 -33.63 -17.34
C ARG A 171 -21.33 -32.55 -16.27
N ASP A 172 -20.59 -31.48 -16.55
CA ASP A 172 -20.42 -30.37 -15.60
C ASP A 172 -21.74 -29.62 -15.38
N ASP A 173 -22.23 -29.64 -14.15
CA ASP A 173 -23.40 -28.88 -13.68
C ASP A 173 -23.01 -27.60 -12.93
N GLY A 174 -21.70 -27.33 -12.84
CA GLY A 174 -21.10 -26.19 -12.14
C GLY A 174 -21.08 -26.31 -10.63
N VAL A 175 -21.72 -27.32 -10.01
CA VAL A 175 -21.87 -27.39 -8.55
C VAL A 175 -20.52 -27.65 -7.89
N LYS A 176 -19.79 -28.67 -8.37
CA LYS A 176 -18.48 -29.03 -7.81
C LYS A 176 -17.43 -27.96 -8.09
N GLY A 177 -17.44 -27.38 -9.29
CA GLY A 177 -16.56 -26.27 -9.65
C GLY A 177 -16.76 -25.05 -8.74
N LYS A 178 -18.01 -24.65 -8.49
CA LYS A 178 -18.34 -23.55 -7.57
C LYS A 178 -17.96 -23.85 -6.12
N ALA A 179 -18.14 -25.09 -5.66
CA ALA A 179 -17.73 -25.47 -4.30
C ALA A 179 -16.20 -25.38 -4.11
N LEU A 180 -15.42 -25.84 -5.09
CA LEU A 180 -13.96 -25.72 -5.08
C LEU A 180 -13.52 -24.25 -5.14
N ALA A 181 -14.14 -23.45 -6.01
CA ALA A 181 -13.88 -22.02 -6.11
C ALA A 181 -14.13 -21.29 -4.78
N ALA A 182 -15.25 -21.58 -4.11
CA ALA A 182 -15.57 -21.01 -2.79
C ALA A 182 -14.57 -21.44 -1.70
N SER A 183 -14.07 -22.69 -1.75
CA SER A 183 -13.02 -23.13 -0.83
C SER A 183 -11.69 -22.40 -1.06
N ILE A 184 -11.32 -22.16 -2.33
CA ILE A 184 -10.13 -21.38 -2.68
C ILE A 184 -10.28 -19.93 -2.19
N GLU A 185 -11.44 -19.31 -2.40
CA GLU A 185 -11.74 -17.95 -1.94
C GLU A 185 -11.63 -17.83 -0.42
N LYS A 186 -12.24 -18.77 0.33
CA LYS A 186 -12.14 -18.79 1.80
C LYS A 186 -10.69 -18.90 2.30
N ASN A 187 -9.86 -19.72 1.64
CA ASN A 187 -8.45 -19.83 2.00
C ASN A 187 -7.65 -18.59 1.56
N TYR A 188 -8.02 -17.95 0.45
CA TYR A 188 -7.45 -16.67 0.03
C TYR A 188 -7.70 -15.57 1.05
N GLU A 189 -8.92 -15.46 1.59
CA GLU A 189 -9.25 -14.48 2.64
C GLU A 189 -8.37 -14.67 3.88
N ARG A 190 -8.20 -15.92 4.33
CA ARG A 190 -7.31 -16.26 5.46
C ARG A 190 -5.86 -15.89 5.17
N PHE A 191 -5.37 -16.25 3.98
CA PHE A 191 -4.04 -15.88 3.53
C PHE A 191 -3.84 -14.37 3.52
N SER A 192 -4.78 -13.63 2.94
CA SER A 192 -4.72 -12.17 2.81
C SER A 192 -4.76 -11.47 4.17
N ALA A 193 -5.59 -11.97 5.09
CA ALA A 193 -5.65 -11.49 6.47
C ALA A 193 -4.33 -11.74 7.22
N ALA A 194 -3.75 -12.94 7.10
CA ALA A 194 -2.46 -13.27 7.70
C ALA A 194 -1.31 -12.44 7.09
N ARG A 195 -1.28 -12.26 5.77
CA ARG A 195 -0.29 -11.37 5.11
C ARG A 195 -0.42 -9.93 5.63
N SER A 196 -1.64 -9.42 5.71
CA SER A 196 -1.92 -8.04 6.15
C SER A 196 -1.58 -7.83 7.62
N GLY A 197 -1.94 -8.77 8.49
CA GLY A 197 -1.64 -8.66 9.92
C GLY A 197 -0.14 -8.76 10.21
N TYR A 198 0.59 -9.61 9.47
CA TYR A 198 2.04 -9.70 9.59
C TYR A 198 2.69 -8.37 9.20
N MET A 199 2.34 -7.84 8.03
CA MET A 199 2.89 -6.57 7.55
C MET A 199 2.50 -5.40 8.46
N GLY A 200 1.27 -5.38 8.99
CA GLY A 200 0.83 -4.36 9.94
C GLY A 200 1.69 -4.29 11.19
N THR A 201 2.07 -5.43 11.77
CA THR A 201 2.97 -5.49 12.94
C THR A 201 4.36 -4.97 12.59
N VAL A 202 4.96 -5.43 11.49
CA VAL A 202 6.32 -5.03 11.10
C VAL A 202 6.37 -3.55 10.72
N GLU A 203 5.36 -3.06 10.00
CA GLU A 203 5.23 -1.64 9.63
C GLU A 203 5.04 -0.76 10.87
N ALA A 204 4.16 -1.14 11.81
CA ALA A 204 3.94 -0.39 13.05
C ALA A 204 5.23 -0.30 13.88
N ARG A 205 6.03 -1.38 13.91
CA ARG A 205 7.31 -1.38 14.60
C ARG A 205 8.30 -0.46 13.90
N ALA A 206 8.50 -0.58 12.59
CA ALA A 206 9.39 0.30 11.81
C ALA A 206 8.97 1.79 11.92
N ALA A 207 7.66 2.05 11.92
CA ALA A 207 7.08 3.36 12.16
C ALA A 207 7.44 3.96 13.52
N SER A 208 7.63 3.12 14.56
CA SER A 208 7.92 3.58 15.92
C SER A 208 9.33 4.15 16.10
N VAL A 209 10.26 3.80 15.21
CA VAL A 209 11.66 4.25 15.26
C VAL A 209 11.97 5.34 14.22
N GLU A 210 10.99 5.73 13.42
CA GLU A 210 11.19 6.68 12.33
C GLU A 210 11.65 8.05 12.84
N GLU A 211 11.09 8.52 13.96
CA GLU A 211 11.52 9.75 14.63
C GLU A 211 12.99 9.72 15.06
N VAL A 212 13.51 8.54 15.45
CA VAL A 212 14.92 8.34 15.82
C VAL A 212 15.82 8.50 14.59
N LEU A 213 15.46 7.85 13.48
CA LEU A 213 16.23 7.91 12.23
C LEU A 213 16.21 9.30 11.60
N LEU A 214 15.05 9.97 11.67
CA LEU A 214 14.85 11.29 11.09
C LEU A 214 15.26 12.44 12.01
N TYR A 215 15.81 12.16 13.19
CA TYR A 215 16.23 13.21 14.12
C TYR A 215 17.17 14.21 13.45
N GLY A 216 16.76 15.48 13.34
CA GLY A 216 17.54 16.53 12.67
C GLY A 216 17.72 16.33 11.15
N HIS A 217 16.94 15.46 10.51
CA HIS A 217 16.97 15.28 9.06
C HIS A 217 16.25 16.46 8.38
N PRO A 218 16.86 17.13 7.37
CA PRO A 218 16.27 18.30 6.73
C PRO A 218 14.91 18.01 6.09
N LEU A 219 14.74 16.80 5.54
CA LEU A 219 13.49 16.35 4.91
C LEU A 219 12.53 15.59 5.83
N LYS A 220 12.73 15.65 7.16
CA LYS A 220 11.90 14.91 8.13
C LYS A 220 10.40 15.04 7.86
N ARG A 221 9.92 16.28 7.68
CA ARG A 221 8.49 16.56 7.40
C ARG A 221 8.02 15.84 6.14
N GLN A 222 8.77 15.95 5.05
CA GLN A 222 8.44 15.36 3.76
C GLN A 222 8.34 13.83 3.84
N ILE A 223 9.26 13.19 4.57
CA ILE A 223 9.28 11.74 4.72
C ILE A 223 8.08 11.28 5.56
N LEU A 224 7.81 11.95 6.68
CA LEU A 224 6.67 11.64 7.55
C LEU A 224 5.33 11.83 6.83
N GLU A 225 5.17 12.90 6.04
CA GLU A 225 3.94 13.11 5.27
C GLU A 225 3.80 12.11 4.12
N ALA A 226 4.89 11.75 3.44
CA ALA A 226 4.84 10.72 2.40
C ALA A 226 4.38 9.37 2.97
N ARG A 227 4.86 8.99 4.16
CA ARG A 227 4.39 7.80 4.87
C ARG A 227 2.89 7.88 5.18
N LYS A 228 2.39 9.03 5.65
CA LYS A 228 0.95 9.23 5.91
C LYS A 228 0.12 9.05 4.63
N VAL A 229 0.55 9.64 3.51
CA VAL A 229 -0.08 9.48 2.20
C VAL A 229 -0.20 8.00 1.82
N PHE A 230 0.90 7.26 1.97
CA PHE A 230 0.89 5.84 1.70
C PHE A 230 -0.03 5.05 2.66
N GLY A 231 0.01 5.31 3.96
CA GLY A 231 -0.93 4.71 4.92
C GLY A 231 -2.41 4.94 4.55
N LEU A 232 -2.72 6.08 3.93
CA LEU A 232 -4.05 6.39 3.40
C LEU A 232 -4.38 5.57 2.14
N PHE A 233 -3.41 5.24 1.28
CA PHE A 233 -3.61 4.31 0.17
C PHE A 233 -3.94 2.90 0.69
N SER A 234 -3.19 2.39 1.66
CA SER A 234 -3.47 1.09 2.31
C SER A 234 -4.86 1.06 2.95
N ARG A 235 -5.25 2.15 3.64
CA ARG A 235 -6.59 2.27 4.22
C ARG A 235 -7.69 2.26 3.14
N THR A 236 -7.46 2.95 2.03
CA THR A 236 -8.39 2.94 0.88
C THR A 236 -8.55 1.51 0.34
N ALA A 237 -7.44 0.77 0.19
CA ALA A 237 -7.44 -0.63 -0.22
C ALA A 237 -8.39 -1.46 0.67
N GLY A 238 -8.18 -1.38 1.98
CA GLY A 238 -8.97 -2.11 2.98
C GLY A 238 -10.47 -1.80 2.91
N LEU A 239 -10.81 -0.52 2.75
CA LEU A 239 -12.21 -0.08 2.66
C LEU A 239 -12.90 -0.56 1.36
N LEU A 240 -12.16 -0.65 0.26
CA LEU A 240 -12.68 -1.07 -1.04
C LEU A 240 -12.75 -2.59 -1.22
N MET A 241 -12.14 -3.38 -0.34
CA MET A 241 -12.28 -4.84 -0.30
C MET A 241 -13.63 -5.30 0.26
N ALA A 242 -14.31 -4.47 1.07
CA ALA A 242 -15.63 -4.80 1.59
C ALA A 242 -16.66 -4.87 0.45
N GLN A 243 -17.59 -5.84 0.51
CA GLN A 243 -18.69 -5.95 -0.47
C GLN A 243 -19.49 -4.66 -0.60
N LYS A 244 -19.65 -3.92 0.51
CA LYS A 244 -20.22 -2.58 0.55
C LYS A 244 -19.20 -1.63 1.18
N PRO A 245 -18.42 -0.89 0.37
CA PRO A 245 -17.45 0.07 0.89
C PRO A 245 -18.09 1.16 1.74
N ASP A 246 -17.47 1.48 2.88
CA ASP A 246 -17.90 2.59 3.73
C ASP A 246 -17.53 3.92 3.07
N ARG A 247 -18.53 4.57 2.48
CA ARG A 247 -18.39 5.84 1.75
C ARG A 247 -17.95 6.99 2.66
N GLU A 248 -18.38 7.02 3.92
CA GLU A 248 -17.98 8.09 4.85
C GLU A 248 -16.53 7.91 5.28
N ALA A 249 -16.10 6.67 5.55
CA ALA A 249 -14.70 6.39 5.80
C ALA A 249 -13.80 6.75 4.61
N LEU A 250 -14.26 6.50 3.37
CA LEU A 250 -13.53 6.88 2.15
C LEU A 250 -13.45 8.41 1.96
N LYS A 251 -14.53 9.16 2.24
CA LYS A 251 -14.49 10.64 2.24
C LYS A 251 -13.50 11.19 3.26
N GLN A 252 -13.44 10.60 4.45
CA GLN A 252 -12.43 10.98 5.45
C GLN A 252 -11.01 10.72 4.96
N VAL A 253 -10.79 9.68 4.16
CA VAL A 253 -9.49 9.44 3.51
C VAL A 253 -9.16 10.55 2.52
N VAL A 254 -10.10 10.99 1.68
CA VAL A 254 -9.91 12.12 0.77
C VAL A 254 -9.47 13.38 1.52
N THR A 255 -10.17 13.75 2.59
CA THR A 255 -9.82 14.93 3.39
C THR A 255 -8.42 14.83 3.99
N LYS A 256 -8.04 13.64 4.48
CA LYS A 256 -6.69 13.40 5.05
C LYS A 256 -5.61 13.41 3.98
N LEU A 257 -5.89 12.88 2.79
CA LEU A 257 -4.96 12.93 1.65
C LEU A 257 -4.71 14.37 1.25
N ASP A 258 -5.75 15.19 1.15
CA ASP A 258 -5.62 16.60 0.79
C ASP A 258 -4.75 17.38 1.80
N ALA A 259 -5.00 17.18 3.10
CA ALA A 259 -4.20 17.79 4.17
C ALA A 259 -2.73 17.35 4.12
N SER A 260 -2.46 16.04 4.02
CA SER A 260 -1.08 15.52 3.96
C SER A 260 -0.35 15.96 2.69
N LEU A 261 -1.01 16.05 1.53
CA LEU A 261 -0.40 16.56 0.31
C LEU A 261 -0.03 18.05 0.42
N ALA A 262 -0.90 18.85 1.04
CA ALA A 262 -0.63 20.27 1.29
C ALA A 262 0.57 20.45 2.24
N ASP A 263 0.61 19.71 3.35
CA ASP A 263 1.70 19.78 4.33
C ASP A 263 3.03 19.27 3.77
N ALA A 264 2.99 18.21 2.97
CA ALA A 264 4.14 17.63 2.29
C ALA A 264 4.78 18.61 1.28
N GLY A 265 3.95 19.33 0.52
CA GLY A 265 4.39 20.25 -0.53
C GLY A 265 4.77 21.65 -0.05
N ARG A 266 4.54 21.96 1.23
CA ARG A 266 4.76 23.29 1.79
C ARG A 266 6.25 23.69 1.77
N PRO A 267 6.60 24.94 1.39
CA PRO A 267 7.96 25.46 1.56
C PRO A 267 8.37 25.67 3.04
N PRO A 268 9.66 25.82 3.35
CA PRO A 268 10.80 25.56 2.47
C PRO A 268 11.01 24.05 2.25
N PHE A 269 11.63 23.69 1.12
CA PHE A 269 12.09 22.33 0.83
C PHE A 269 13.62 22.32 0.93
N PRO A 270 14.20 21.87 2.06
CA PRO A 270 15.64 21.98 2.31
C PRO A 270 16.43 20.86 1.63
N ALA A 271 16.40 20.79 0.30
CA ALA A 271 17.21 19.89 -0.50
C ALA A 271 17.64 20.52 -1.84
N SER A 272 18.40 19.78 -2.64
CA SER A 272 18.74 20.20 -4.00
C SER A 272 17.48 20.28 -4.88
N PRO A 273 17.50 21.09 -5.96
CA PRO A 273 16.39 21.17 -6.90
C PRO A 273 15.97 19.83 -7.50
N ASP A 274 16.89 18.88 -7.68
CA ASP A 274 16.59 17.56 -8.25
C ASP A 274 15.90 16.64 -7.23
N VAL A 275 16.33 16.66 -5.96
CA VAL A 275 15.64 15.97 -4.86
C VAL A 275 14.24 16.55 -4.64
N GLU A 276 14.09 17.88 -4.71
CA GLU A 276 12.78 18.52 -4.64
C GLU A 276 11.89 18.12 -5.82
N ARG A 277 12.43 18.12 -7.06
CA ARG A 277 11.68 17.76 -8.26
C ARG A 277 11.16 16.32 -8.19
N SER A 278 11.99 15.37 -7.77
CA SER A 278 11.59 13.96 -7.63
C SER A 278 10.51 13.78 -6.55
N TYR A 279 10.62 14.50 -5.42
CA TYR A 279 9.56 14.48 -4.40
C TYR A 279 8.25 15.09 -4.88
N ARG A 280 8.31 16.19 -5.65
CA ARG A 280 7.12 16.81 -6.23
C ARG A 280 6.43 15.92 -7.26
N GLU A 281 7.17 15.10 -8.00
CA GLU A 281 6.56 14.09 -8.87
C GLU A 281 5.82 13.02 -8.05
N PHE A 282 6.36 12.59 -6.90
CA PHE A 282 5.62 11.76 -5.95
C PHE A 282 4.29 12.41 -5.53
N LEU A 283 4.31 13.68 -5.12
CA LEU A 283 3.08 14.38 -4.70
C LEU A 283 2.06 14.48 -5.83
N LYS A 284 2.51 14.69 -7.07
CA LYS A 284 1.64 14.74 -8.24
C LYS A 284 0.95 13.41 -8.50
N GLN A 285 1.68 12.29 -8.44
CA GLN A 285 1.10 10.96 -8.58
C GLN A 285 0.12 10.63 -7.45
N ALA A 286 0.46 11.03 -6.22
CA ALA A 286 -0.42 10.87 -5.06
C ALA A 286 -1.70 11.73 -5.15
N ALA A 287 -1.62 12.93 -5.74
CA ALA A 287 -2.80 13.73 -6.06
C ALA A 287 -3.68 13.02 -7.10
N GLY A 288 -3.09 12.37 -8.12
CA GLY A 288 -3.84 11.53 -9.07
C GLY A 288 -4.60 10.39 -8.40
N PHE A 289 -4.05 9.78 -7.36
CA PHE A 289 -4.77 8.78 -6.54
C PHE A 289 -5.98 9.39 -5.84
N LYS A 290 -5.81 10.57 -5.22
CA LYS A 290 -6.90 11.31 -4.58
C LYS A 290 -8.02 11.62 -5.58
N ASP A 291 -7.67 12.08 -6.77
CA ASP A 291 -8.64 12.43 -7.81
C ASP A 291 -9.41 11.20 -8.31
N ALA A 292 -8.73 10.06 -8.50
CA ALA A 292 -9.38 8.79 -8.82
C ALA A 292 -10.30 8.30 -7.68
N LEU A 293 -9.92 8.54 -6.42
CA LEU A 293 -10.76 8.20 -5.26
C LEU A 293 -12.04 9.07 -5.22
N VAL A 294 -11.92 10.37 -5.48
CA VAL A 294 -13.08 11.28 -5.59
C VAL A 294 -13.99 10.83 -6.72
N LYS A 295 -13.43 10.55 -7.90
CA LYS A 295 -14.20 10.00 -9.03
C LYS A 295 -14.94 8.72 -8.65
N GLY A 296 -14.30 7.80 -7.93
CA GLY A 296 -14.94 6.57 -7.47
C GLY A 296 -16.01 6.77 -6.41
N LEU A 297 -15.91 7.84 -5.60
CA LEU A 297 -17.00 8.24 -4.73
C LEU A 297 -18.19 8.76 -5.56
N ASP A 298 -17.97 9.57 -6.58
CA ASP A 298 -19.05 10.17 -7.37
C ASP A 298 -19.70 9.18 -8.33
N GLU A 299 -18.89 8.45 -9.11
CA GLU A 299 -19.34 7.59 -10.22
C GLU A 299 -19.39 6.09 -9.84
N GLY A 300 -18.86 5.73 -8.67
CA GLY A 300 -18.70 4.34 -8.23
C GLY A 300 -17.34 3.73 -8.59
N PHE A 301 -16.96 2.68 -7.88
CA PHE A 301 -15.65 2.01 -8.04
C PHE A 301 -15.71 0.87 -9.07
N TYR A 302 -16.10 1.19 -10.31
CA TYR A 302 -16.07 0.26 -11.43
C TYR A 302 -14.62 0.06 -11.95
N ASN A 303 -14.39 -0.96 -12.78
CA ASN A 303 -13.05 -1.44 -13.13
C ASN A 303 -12.06 -0.34 -13.57
N PRO A 304 -12.37 0.54 -14.54
CA PRO A 304 -11.54 1.69 -14.90
C PRO A 304 -11.11 2.58 -13.72
N VAL A 305 -12.01 2.94 -12.81
CA VAL A 305 -11.66 3.79 -11.66
C VAL A 305 -10.72 3.06 -10.70
N ARG A 306 -10.94 1.76 -10.50
CA ARG A 306 -10.04 0.93 -9.69
C ARG A 306 -8.67 0.78 -10.33
N GLU A 307 -8.61 0.68 -11.66
CA GLU A 307 -7.37 0.67 -12.41
C GLU A 307 -6.62 2.00 -12.29
N ASP A 308 -7.32 3.14 -12.41
CA ASP A 308 -6.75 4.47 -12.20
C ASP A 308 -6.15 4.62 -10.79
N LEU A 309 -6.87 4.18 -9.74
CA LEU A 309 -6.37 4.13 -8.37
C LEU A 309 -5.09 3.29 -8.25
N ASN A 310 -5.07 2.10 -8.83
CA ASN A 310 -3.92 1.20 -8.75
C ASN A 310 -2.72 1.80 -9.49
N ASN A 311 -2.93 2.35 -10.69
CA ASN A 311 -1.89 2.98 -11.50
C ASN A 311 -1.29 4.20 -10.78
N ALA A 312 -2.12 5.06 -10.19
CA ALA A 312 -1.66 6.22 -9.43
C ALA A 312 -0.87 5.80 -8.17
N ALA A 313 -1.33 4.77 -7.44
CA ALA A 313 -0.59 4.24 -6.29
C ALA A 313 0.79 3.68 -6.71
N VAL A 314 0.85 2.95 -7.84
CA VAL A 314 2.10 2.42 -8.40
C VAL A 314 3.03 3.55 -8.83
N GLY A 315 2.53 4.54 -9.57
CA GLY A 315 3.29 5.72 -10.01
C GLY A 315 3.83 6.54 -8.83
N SER A 316 3.02 6.72 -7.79
CA SER A 316 3.40 7.38 -6.54
C SER A 316 4.55 6.65 -5.86
N ARG A 317 4.47 5.31 -5.75
CA ARG A 317 5.55 4.50 -5.17
C ARG A 317 6.84 4.59 -5.99
N GLN A 318 6.75 4.48 -7.32
CA GLN A 318 7.92 4.58 -8.19
C GLN A 318 8.61 5.94 -8.07
N SER A 319 7.82 7.02 -8.03
CA SER A 319 8.32 8.39 -7.89
C SER A 319 8.95 8.62 -6.52
N TYR A 320 8.34 8.10 -5.44
CA TYR A 320 8.92 8.17 -4.11
C TYR A 320 10.25 7.40 -4.02
N ASN A 321 10.32 6.20 -4.60
CA ASN A 321 11.55 5.42 -4.69
C ASN A 321 12.65 6.15 -5.49
N ALA A 322 12.28 6.88 -6.54
CA ALA A 322 13.22 7.74 -7.26
C ALA A 322 13.72 8.89 -6.37
N PHE A 323 12.82 9.54 -5.62
CA PHE A 323 13.19 10.54 -4.61
C PHE A 323 14.16 9.97 -3.56
N VAL A 324 13.91 8.77 -3.05
CA VAL A 324 14.80 8.12 -2.07
C VAL A 324 16.18 7.88 -2.66
N ARG A 325 16.30 7.46 -3.93
CA ARG A 325 17.61 7.33 -4.59
C ARG A 325 18.31 8.68 -4.74
N GLU A 326 17.60 9.69 -5.20
CA GLU A 326 18.16 11.03 -5.41
C GLU A 326 18.61 11.67 -4.10
N ALA A 327 17.89 11.43 -3.00
CA ALA A 327 18.26 11.88 -1.67
C ALA A 327 19.45 11.09 -1.06
N ASN A 328 19.85 9.97 -1.69
CA ASN A 328 20.97 9.12 -1.28
C ASN A 328 21.91 8.82 -2.45
N PRO A 329 22.62 9.82 -2.99
CA PRO A 329 23.67 9.55 -3.96
C PRO A 329 24.72 8.63 -3.32
N GLU A 330 25.18 7.62 -4.07
CA GLU A 330 26.13 6.59 -3.63
C GLU A 330 27.44 7.17 -3.08
#